data_AF-A0A7W7A7L9-F1
#
_entry.id   AF-A0A7W7A7L9-F1
#
_cell.length_a   1.000
_cell.length_b   1.000
_cell.length_c   1.000
_cell.angle_alpha   90.00
_cell.angle_beta   90.00
_cell.angle_gamma   90.00
#
_symmetry.space_group_name_H-M   'P 1'
#
loop_
_entity.id
_entity.type
_entity.pdbx_description
1 polymer ?
#
loop_
_entity_poly.entity_id
_entity_poly.type
_entity_poly.pdbx_seq_one_letter_code
_entity_poly.pdbx_strand_id
1 'polypeptide(L)'
;MTAFRAFGDERKRASLIADIDAKGPIYAAWLTRESVAGDISLVSDDYGLHPAFARLLPCLGAFGEAEDARPFYGSLFDAIPTGADTGALAREAVLLAWTDPTYGRSKIVPQGAVREACEGVVALVRQSIDAPVDRKAWRAARTRLLASASGDAGLEKTVDLMMSLAWDLDQAPGAAQDVMVAWTAGINAEADASDEDAFSLEEGERFEIEMNKINEEAMEALAQSRSMDSIGVEEFLEVVDRIWVADPVRNDLRRRSRARRERSNAKMAVWRAAIQKRVLEIADRSFAQRTDIMPEGVPPETLDLSGI
;
A
#
# COMPACT_ATOMS: atom_id res chain seq x y z
N MET A 1 0.76 -2.69 24.28
CA MET A 1 -0.25 -3.68 23.85
C MET A 1 -1.40 -2.92 23.22
N THR A 2 -1.70 -3.22 21.95
CA THR A 2 -2.75 -2.53 21.19
C THR A 2 -4.14 -2.90 21.75
N ALA A 3 -5.10 -1.97 21.65
CA ALA A 3 -6.50 -2.22 22.05
C ALA A 3 -7.26 -3.07 21.01
N PHE A 4 -6.69 -3.25 19.82
CA PHE A 4 -7.32 -3.88 18.67
C PHE A 4 -7.07 -5.39 18.66
N ARG A 5 -8.13 -6.16 18.49
CA ARG A 5 -8.13 -7.62 18.49
C ARG A 5 -8.87 -8.10 17.26
N ALA A 6 -8.15 -8.73 16.33
CA ALA A 6 -8.68 -9.06 15.02
C ALA A 6 -10.00 -9.87 15.09
N PHE A 7 -10.96 -9.46 14.27
CA PHE A 7 -12.27 -10.03 13.97
C PHE A 7 -13.28 -10.12 15.12
N GLY A 8 -12.84 -10.16 16.37
CA GLY A 8 -13.70 -10.39 17.54
C GLY A 8 -14.16 -11.85 17.66
N ASP A 9 -14.69 -12.43 16.59
CA ASP A 9 -15.04 -13.86 16.49
C ASP A 9 -14.80 -14.41 15.07
N GLU A 10 -14.76 -15.75 14.94
CA GLU A 10 -14.53 -16.44 13.66
C GLU A 10 -15.66 -16.21 12.65
N ARG A 11 -16.90 -15.96 13.10
CA ARG A 11 -18.04 -15.71 12.21
C ARG A 11 -17.88 -14.36 11.51
N LYS A 12 -17.42 -13.33 12.23
CA LYS A 12 -17.09 -12.02 11.68
C LYS A 12 -15.92 -12.10 10.70
N ARG A 13 -14.88 -12.89 11.01
CA ARG A 13 -13.78 -13.16 10.07
C ARG A 13 -14.31 -13.77 8.77
N ALA A 14 -15.08 -14.86 8.86
CA ALA A 14 -15.65 -15.53 7.69
C ALA A 14 -16.58 -14.60 6.88
N SER A 15 -17.37 -13.76 7.56
CA SER A 15 -18.24 -12.77 6.90
C SER A 15 -17.44 -11.71 6.15
N LEU A 16 -16.31 -11.25 6.70
CA LEU A 16 -15.44 -10.28 6.03
C LEU A 16 -14.81 -10.88 4.77
N ILE A 17 -14.31 -12.12 4.85
CA ILE A 17 -13.73 -12.83 3.71
C ILE A 17 -14.79 -13.01 2.61
N ALA A 18 -16.00 -13.43 2.98
CA ALA A 18 -17.11 -13.58 2.03
C ALA A 18 -17.50 -12.25 1.37
N ASP A 19 -17.51 -11.13 2.11
CA ASP A 19 -17.74 -9.79 1.56
C ASP A 19 -16.66 -9.44 0.52
N ILE A 20 -15.40 -9.69 0.83
CA ILE A 20 -14.27 -9.42 -0.08
C ILE A 20 -14.37 -10.25 -1.36
N ASP A 21 -14.68 -11.54 -1.24
CA ASP A 21 -14.86 -12.43 -2.39
C ASP A 21 -16.00 -11.97 -3.29
N ALA A 22 -17.11 -11.57 -2.68
CA ALA A 22 -18.30 -11.07 -3.36
C ALA A 22 -18.20 -9.61 -3.84
N LYS A 23 -17.11 -8.89 -3.53
CA LYS A 23 -16.99 -7.43 -3.71
C LYS A 23 -18.17 -6.68 -3.08
N GLY A 24 -18.50 -7.06 -1.85
CA GLY A 24 -19.58 -6.50 -1.06
C GLY A 24 -19.32 -5.05 -0.60
N PRO A 25 -20.24 -4.50 0.21
CA PRO A 25 -20.17 -3.12 0.65
C PRO A 25 -18.90 -2.78 1.43
N ILE A 26 -18.36 -3.71 2.23
CA ILE A 26 -17.14 -3.44 3.00
C ILE A 26 -15.94 -3.35 2.06
N TYR A 27 -15.80 -4.30 1.13
CA TYR A 27 -14.79 -4.25 0.07
C TYR A 27 -14.84 -2.93 -0.69
N ALA A 28 -16.01 -2.50 -1.15
CA ALA A 28 -16.17 -1.28 -1.94
C ALA A 28 -15.98 0.02 -1.14
N ALA A 29 -16.18 0.01 0.18
CA ALA A 29 -15.92 1.16 1.02
C ALA A 29 -14.45 1.27 1.45
N TRP A 30 -13.76 0.13 1.55
CA TRP A 30 -12.44 0.06 2.18
C TRP A 30 -11.30 -0.36 1.24
N LEU A 31 -11.44 -1.45 0.48
CA LEU A 31 -10.31 -2.02 -0.27
C LEU A 31 -10.16 -1.41 -1.67
N THR A 32 -10.96 -0.40 -2.00
CA THR A 32 -10.94 0.35 -3.27
C THR A 32 -10.53 1.81 -3.05
N ARG A 33 -10.49 2.62 -4.11
CA ARG A 33 -10.01 4.02 -4.05
C ARG A 33 -10.89 4.94 -3.19
N GLU A 34 -12.14 4.55 -2.98
CA GLU A 34 -13.12 5.21 -2.11
C GLU A 34 -12.58 5.37 -0.68
N SER A 35 -11.72 4.45 -0.23
CA SER A 35 -11.08 4.49 1.08
C SER A 35 -10.08 5.63 1.30
N VAL A 36 -9.56 6.24 0.22
CA VAL A 36 -8.59 7.33 0.33
C VAL A 36 -9.19 8.55 1.04
N ALA A 37 -10.49 8.79 0.84
CA ALA A 37 -11.26 9.83 1.54
C ALA A 37 -12.19 9.26 2.62
N GLY A 38 -12.31 7.93 2.70
CA GLY A 38 -13.28 7.22 3.52
C GLY A 38 -12.90 7.13 5.00
N ASP A 39 -13.93 7.00 5.84
CA ASP A 39 -13.77 6.68 7.24
C ASP A 39 -13.47 5.18 7.40
N ILE A 40 -12.29 4.86 7.92
CA ILE A 40 -11.85 3.48 8.18
C ILE A 40 -12.30 2.97 9.55
N SER A 41 -12.95 3.80 10.37
CA SER A 41 -13.47 3.44 11.70
C SER A 41 -14.34 2.18 11.61
N LEU A 42 -15.16 2.06 10.57
CA LEU A 42 -15.98 0.88 10.29
C LEU A 42 -15.17 -0.42 10.38
N VAL A 43 -13.98 -0.44 9.78
CA VAL A 43 -13.14 -1.64 9.74
C VAL A 43 -12.45 -1.89 11.08
N SER A 44 -11.97 -0.83 11.73
CA SER A 44 -11.28 -0.94 13.00
C SER A 44 -12.20 -1.24 14.18
N ASP A 45 -13.40 -0.67 14.19
CA ASP A 45 -14.38 -0.81 15.25
C ASP A 45 -15.19 -2.11 15.10
N ASP A 46 -15.66 -2.44 13.89
CA ASP A 46 -16.52 -3.62 13.69
C ASP A 46 -15.74 -4.93 13.62
N TYR A 47 -14.53 -4.89 13.05
CA TYR A 47 -13.67 -6.07 12.84
C TYR A 47 -12.42 -6.04 13.72
N GLY A 48 -12.26 -5.07 14.61
CA GLY A 48 -11.14 -5.04 15.57
C GLY A 48 -9.75 -4.99 14.91
N LEU A 49 -9.67 -4.59 13.64
CA LEU A 49 -8.40 -4.48 12.91
C LEU A 49 -7.69 -3.20 13.28
N HIS A 50 -6.37 -3.27 13.46
CA HIS A 50 -5.58 -2.10 13.80
C HIS A 50 -5.69 -1.04 12.69
N PRO A 51 -5.96 0.25 12.99
CA PRO A 51 -6.16 1.28 11.97
C PRO A 51 -5.00 1.40 10.97
N ALA A 52 -3.76 1.23 11.43
CA ALA A 52 -2.60 1.23 10.53
C ALA A 52 -2.60 0.04 9.55
N PHE A 53 -3.04 -1.14 10.00
CA PHE A 53 -3.23 -2.30 9.13
C PHE A 53 -4.36 -2.05 8.13
N ALA A 54 -5.47 -1.47 8.59
CA ALA A 54 -6.60 -1.11 7.74
C ALA A 54 -6.18 -0.14 6.61
N ARG A 55 -5.34 0.86 6.90
CA ARG A 55 -4.84 1.80 5.88
C ARG A 55 -3.82 1.20 4.93
N LEU A 56 -3.10 0.18 5.37
CA LEU A 56 -2.06 -0.48 4.58
C LEU A 56 -2.65 -1.35 3.45
N LEU A 57 -3.74 -2.06 3.75
CA LEU A 57 -4.28 -3.10 2.87
C LEU A 57 -4.74 -2.63 1.48
N PRO A 58 -5.45 -1.50 1.34
CA PRO A 58 -5.83 -1.01 0.01
C PRO A 58 -4.59 -0.77 -0.86
N CYS A 59 -3.53 -0.18 -0.30
CA CYS A 59 -2.29 0.06 -1.03
C CYS A 59 -1.62 -1.25 -1.49
N LEU A 60 -1.58 -2.27 -0.64
CA LEU A 60 -0.97 -3.57 -0.95
C LEU A 60 -1.72 -4.35 -2.05
N GLY A 61 -3.03 -4.21 -2.15
CA GLY A 61 -3.83 -4.81 -3.23
C GLY A 61 -4.17 -3.84 -4.37
N ALA A 62 -3.43 -2.72 -4.51
CA ALA A 62 -3.68 -1.70 -5.53
C ALA A 62 -5.14 -1.27 -5.63
N PHE A 63 -5.76 -1.01 -4.47
CA PHE A 63 -7.13 -0.55 -4.34
C PHE A 63 -8.12 -1.46 -5.08
N GLY A 64 -7.86 -2.78 -5.08
CA GLY A 64 -8.73 -3.77 -5.69
C GLY A 64 -8.74 -3.76 -7.22
N GLU A 65 -7.87 -2.96 -7.87
CA GLU A 65 -7.75 -2.88 -9.33
C GLU A 65 -6.95 -4.05 -9.90
N ALA A 66 -6.06 -4.64 -9.10
CA ALA A 66 -5.22 -5.76 -9.52
C ALA A 66 -5.97 -7.10 -9.40
N GLU A 67 -5.76 -7.98 -10.38
CA GLU A 67 -6.43 -9.30 -10.41
C GLU A 67 -6.07 -10.17 -9.20
N ASP A 68 -4.87 -10.00 -8.66
CA ASP A 68 -4.33 -10.72 -7.50
C ASP A 68 -4.78 -10.15 -6.15
N ALA A 69 -5.45 -9.00 -6.12
CA ALA A 69 -5.82 -8.31 -4.89
C ALA A 69 -6.74 -9.14 -3.99
N ARG A 70 -7.83 -9.70 -4.54
CA ARG A 70 -8.78 -10.51 -3.76
C ARG A 70 -8.17 -11.81 -3.22
N PRO A 71 -7.49 -12.65 -4.04
CA PRO A 71 -6.79 -13.81 -3.51
C PRO A 71 -5.78 -13.47 -2.41
N PHE A 72 -5.06 -12.36 -2.54
CA PHE A 72 -4.16 -11.86 -1.51
C PHE A 72 -4.90 -11.52 -0.21
N TYR A 73 -5.98 -10.73 -0.28
CA TYR A 73 -6.77 -10.37 0.88
C TYR A 73 -7.35 -11.60 1.59
N GLY A 74 -7.97 -12.52 0.85
CA GLY A 74 -8.53 -13.75 1.41
C GLY A 74 -7.46 -14.57 2.14
N SER A 75 -6.32 -14.83 1.47
CA SER A 75 -5.20 -15.58 2.07
C SER A 75 -4.65 -14.91 3.31
N LEU A 76 -4.53 -13.58 3.30
CA LEU A 76 -4.01 -12.82 4.45
C LEU A 76 -4.97 -12.85 5.63
N PHE A 77 -6.27 -12.67 5.41
CA PHE A 77 -7.27 -12.76 6.47
C PHE A 77 -7.43 -14.18 7.02
N ASP A 78 -7.18 -15.21 6.20
CA ASP A 78 -7.15 -16.59 6.66
C ASP A 78 -5.94 -16.91 7.53
N ALA A 79 -4.79 -16.29 7.25
CA ALA A 79 -3.57 -16.43 8.05
C ALA A 79 -3.64 -15.71 9.41
N ILE A 80 -4.55 -14.73 9.56
CA ILE A 80 -4.70 -13.96 10.81
C ILE A 80 -5.71 -14.69 11.72
N PRO A 81 -5.31 -15.18 12.91
CA PRO A 81 -6.26 -15.76 13.84
C PRO A 81 -7.09 -14.69 14.55
N THR A 82 -8.30 -15.05 14.99
CA THR A 82 -9.11 -14.18 15.84
C THR A 82 -8.34 -13.76 17.10
N GLY A 83 -8.40 -12.48 17.44
CA GLY A 83 -7.69 -11.90 18.58
C GLY A 83 -6.22 -11.52 18.32
N ALA A 84 -5.71 -11.76 17.10
CA ALA A 84 -4.36 -11.36 16.71
C ALA A 84 -4.14 -9.85 16.79
N ASP A 85 -2.88 -9.46 17.05
CA ASP A 85 -2.43 -8.07 17.00
C ASP A 85 -1.97 -7.72 15.57
N THR A 86 -2.89 -7.21 14.78
CA THR A 86 -2.60 -6.74 13.41
C THR A 86 -1.75 -5.47 13.37
N GLY A 87 -1.54 -4.77 14.50
CA GLY A 87 -0.65 -3.60 14.57
C GLY A 87 0.82 -4.01 14.44
N ALA A 88 1.21 -5.12 15.06
CA ALA A 88 2.54 -5.72 14.89
C ALA A 88 2.78 -6.11 13.42
N LEU A 89 1.81 -6.77 12.79
CA LEU A 89 1.86 -7.13 11.37
C LEU A 89 2.02 -5.90 10.46
N ALA A 90 1.29 -4.81 10.74
CA ALA A 90 1.43 -3.57 9.98
C ALA A 90 2.84 -2.97 10.10
N ARG A 91 3.42 -2.94 11.30
CA ARG A 91 4.80 -2.46 11.54
C ARG A 91 5.84 -3.32 10.82
N GLU A 92 5.71 -4.63 10.87
CA GLU A 92 6.60 -5.55 10.14
C GLU A 92 6.47 -5.36 8.62
N ALA A 93 5.25 -5.17 8.11
CA ALA A 93 5.01 -4.96 6.69
C ALA A 93 5.61 -3.64 6.18
N VAL A 94 5.45 -2.52 6.90
CA VAL A 94 6.04 -1.23 6.47
C VAL A 94 7.56 -1.24 6.53
N LEU A 95 8.17 -2.08 7.39
CA LEU A 95 9.63 -2.25 7.42
C LEU A 95 10.20 -2.82 6.11
N LEU A 96 9.42 -3.58 5.34
CA LEU A 96 9.84 -4.09 4.03
C LEU A 96 10.26 -2.96 3.08
N ALA A 97 9.69 -1.76 3.22
CA ALA A 97 10.07 -0.59 2.42
C ALA A 97 11.55 -0.24 2.56
N TRP A 98 12.16 -0.59 3.69
CA TRP A 98 13.59 -0.45 3.92
C TRP A 98 14.36 -1.78 3.76
N THR A 99 13.82 -2.88 4.31
CA THR A 99 14.55 -4.12 4.55
C THR A 99 14.37 -5.20 3.49
N ASP A 100 13.40 -5.08 2.57
CA ASP A 100 13.25 -6.08 1.53
C ASP A 100 14.54 -6.16 0.67
N PRO A 101 15.11 -7.35 0.43
CA PRO A 101 16.40 -7.49 -0.24
C PRO A 101 16.38 -7.04 -1.71
N THR A 102 15.21 -7.06 -2.35
CA THR A 102 15.08 -6.72 -3.77
C THR A 102 14.55 -5.30 -3.95
N TYR A 103 13.58 -4.88 -3.15
CA TYR A 103 12.82 -3.64 -3.33
C TYR A 103 12.93 -2.66 -2.16
N GLY A 104 13.62 -3.05 -1.09
CA GLY A 104 13.89 -2.18 0.06
C GLY A 104 14.89 -1.08 -0.31
N ARG A 105 14.69 0.11 0.27
CA ARG A 105 15.53 1.28 -0.02
C ARG A 105 16.94 1.20 0.54
N SER A 106 17.20 0.34 1.52
CA SER A 106 18.55 0.21 2.09
C SER A 106 19.64 -0.13 1.06
N LYS A 107 19.28 -0.77 -0.07
CA LYS A 107 20.21 -1.15 -1.14
C LYS A 107 20.75 0.05 -1.95
N ILE A 108 19.96 1.13 -2.06
CA ILE A 108 20.31 2.31 -2.88
C ILE A 108 20.90 3.45 -2.05
N VAL A 109 20.87 3.34 -0.72
CA VAL A 109 21.42 4.36 0.18
C VAL A 109 22.86 4.00 0.53
N PRO A 110 23.86 4.81 0.12
CA PRO A 110 25.26 4.55 0.44
C PRO A 110 25.51 4.63 1.95
N GLN A 111 26.60 4.01 2.40
CA GLN A 111 27.05 4.14 3.79
C GLN A 111 27.35 5.61 4.12
N GLY A 112 26.91 6.07 5.29
CA GLY A 112 27.08 7.45 5.73
C GLY A 112 25.96 7.93 6.65
N ALA A 113 25.97 9.24 6.96
CA ALA A 113 25.09 9.84 7.95
C ALA A 113 23.59 9.65 7.67
N VAL A 114 23.17 9.73 6.39
CA VAL A 114 21.77 9.50 6.01
C VAL A 114 21.36 8.06 6.30
N ARG A 115 22.18 7.08 5.90
CA ARG A 115 21.90 5.66 6.16
C ARG A 115 21.81 5.36 7.65
N GLU A 116 22.75 5.86 8.45
CA GLU A 116 22.73 5.71 9.90
C GLU A 116 21.47 6.32 10.53
N ALA A 117 21.02 7.47 10.03
CA ALA A 117 19.76 8.08 10.49
C ALA A 117 18.54 7.23 10.12
N CYS A 118 18.51 6.67 8.91
CA CYS A 118 17.46 5.76 8.45
C CYS A 118 17.43 4.47 9.29
N GLU A 119 18.59 3.87 9.55
CA GLU A 119 18.72 2.68 10.41
C GLU A 119 18.27 2.97 11.85
N GLY A 120 18.49 4.20 12.34
CA GLY A 120 17.93 4.67 13.60
C GLY A 120 16.39 4.68 13.62
N VAL A 121 15.74 5.14 12.56
CA VAL A 121 14.27 5.06 12.43
C VAL A 121 13.80 3.60 12.39
N VAL A 122 14.47 2.76 11.61
CA VAL A 122 14.17 1.31 11.50
C VAL A 122 14.27 0.61 12.85
N ALA A 123 15.28 0.95 13.66
CA ALA A 123 15.43 0.42 15.01
C ALA A 123 14.24 0.79 15.91
N LEU A 124 13.73 2.03 15.82
CA LEU A 124 12.55 2.45 16.57
C LEU A 124 11.28 1.73 16.10
N VAL A 125 11.10 1.52 14.79
CA VAL A 125 9.95 0.76 14.27
C VAL A 125 10.02 -0.70 14.72
N ARG A 126 11.21 -1.31 14.72
CA ARG A 126 11.40 -2.66 15.26
C ARG A 126 11.07 -2.72 16.75
N GLN A 127 11.56 -1.76 17.53
CA GLN A 127 11.24 -1.68 18.96
C GLN A 127 9.74 -1.52 19.19
N SER A 128 9.04 -0.74 18.35
CA SER A 128 7.60 -0.47 18.50
C SER A 128 6.70 -1.66 18.21
N ILE A 129 7.22 -2.73 17.62
CA ILE A 129 6.51 -4.01 17.47
C ILE A 129 6.23 -4.63 18.86
N ASP A 130 7.24 -4.62 19.73
CA ASP A 130 7.17 -5.32 21.02
C ASP A 130 6.84 -4.38 22.19
N ALA A 131 7.28 -3.13 22.13
CA ALA A 131 7.20 -2.21 23.26
C ALA A 131 6.90 -0.76 22.82
N PRO A 132 6.14 0.02 23.62
CA PRO A 132 5.94 1.43 23.35
C PRO A 132 7.27 2.19 23.28
N VAL A 133 7.38 3.10 22.31
CA VAL A 133 8.56 3.95 22.11
C VAL A 133 8.24 5.39 22.51
N ASP A 134 9.12 5.99 23.30
CA ASP A 134 8.92 7.37 23.76
C ASP A 134 8.84 8.36 22.58
N ARG A 135 7.88 9.28 22.65
CA ARG A 135 7.70 10.38 21.70
C ARG A 135 8.97 11.22 21.53
N LYS A 136 9.81 11.34 22.56
CA LYS A 136 11.12 12.03 22.45
C LYS A 136 12.07 11.28 21.50
N ALA A 137 12.08 9.96 21.52
CA ALA A 137 12.93 9.14 20.66
C ALA A 137 12.53 9.32 19.18
N TRP A 138 11.22 9.26 18.88
CA TRP A 138 10.71 9.53 17.53
C TRP A 138 11.08 10.91 17.02
N ARG A 139 10.89 11.95 17.84
CA ARG A 139 11.29 13.33 17.48
C ARG A 139 12.79 13.42 17.22
N ALA A 140 13.62 12.83 18.08
CA ALA A 140 15.06 12.86 17.91
C ALA A 140 15.52 12.16 16.62
N ALA A 141 14.92 11.02 16.27
CA ALA A 141 15.21 10.31 15.02
C ALA A 141 14.84 11.17 13.79
N ARG A 142 13.67 11.82 13.80
CA ARG A 142 13.25 12.74 12.72
C ARG A 142 14.18 13.93 12.57
N THR A 143 14.56 14.58 13.68
CA THR A 143 15.50 15.70 13.66
C THR A 143 16.86 15.26 13.10
N ARG A 144 17.35 14.08 13.49
CA ARG A 144 18.61 13.54 12.96
C ARG A 144 18.52 13.25 11.46
N LEU A 145 17.41 12.65 11.01
CA LEU A 145 17.18 12.36 9.60
C LEU A 145 17.19 13.65 8.75
N LEU A 146 16.44 14.67 9.16
CA LEU A 146 16.42 15.97 8.47
C LEU A 146 17.79 16.65 8.46
N ALA A 147 18.53 16.60 9.58
CA ALA A 147 19.87 17.16 9.65
C ALA A 147 20.86 16.42 8.73
N SER A 148 20.74 15.10 8.63
CA SER A 148 21.61 14.27 7.77
C SER A 148 21.35 14.47 6.28
N ALA A 149 20.13 14.88 5.91
CA ALA A 149 19.70 15.07 4.52
C ALA A 149 20.18 16.41 3.90
N SER A 150 20.72 17.33 4.71
CA SER A 150 21.13 18.65 4.25
C SER A 150 22.33 18.56 3.29
N GLY A 151 22.06 18.59 1.98
CA GLY A 151 23.09 18.62 0.93
C GLY A 151 23.08 17.44 -0.04
N ASP A 152 22.21 16.45 0.13
CA ASP A 152 22.12 15.28 -0.77
C ASP A 152 20.76 15.22 -1.49
N ALA A 153 20.63 15.99 -2.58
CA ALA A 153 19.42 16.06 -3.40
C ALA A 153 19.06 14.69 -4.04
N GLY A 154 20.02 13.76 -4.14
CA GLY A 154 19.78 12.43 -4.70
C GLY A 154 18.94 11.53 -3.78
N LEU A 155 18.82 11.87 -2.49
CA LEU A 155 18.19 11.02 -1.47
C LEU A 155 16.85 11.55 -0.95
N GLU A 156 16.29 12.62 -1.53
CA GLU A 156 15.03 13.24 -1.08
C GLU A 156 13.89 12.22 -0.93
N LYS A 157 13.63 11.40 -1.95
CA LYS A 157 12.58 10.36 -1.90
C LYS A 157 12.78 9.33 -0.78
N THR A 158 14.04 9.01 -0.47
CA THR A 158 14.38 8.12 0.64
C THR A 158 14.08 8.80 1.97
N VAL A 159 14.47 10.08 2.11
CA VAL A 159 14.21 10.86 3.32
C VAL A 159 12.70 10.99 3.55
N ASP A 160 11.92 11.26 2.51
CA ASP A 160 10.46 11.32 2.59
C ASP A 160 9.87 9.99 3.07
N LEU A 161 10.27 8.86 2.47
CA LEU A 161 9.86 7.53 2.93
C LEU A 161 10.19 7.31 4.41
N MET A 162 11.41 7.65 4.81
CA MET A 162 11.87 7.44 6.18
C MET A 162 11.20 8.39 7.18
N MET A 163 10.80 9.58 6.75
CA MET A 163 9.97 10.49 7.53
C MET A 163 8.56 9.94 7.74
N SER A 164 7.99 9.25 6.75
CA SER A 164 6.72 8.50 6.91
C SER A 164 6.88 7.31 7.86
N LEU A 165 8.02 6.61 7.85
CA LEU A 165 8.30 5.52 8.81
C LEU A 165 8.56 6.01 10.23
N ALA A 166 8.96 7.28 10.42
CA ALA A 166 9.38 7.83 11.71
C ALA A 166 8.21 8.26 12.63
N TRP A 167 7.13 7.47 12.62
CA TRP A 167 5.93 7.66 13.43
C TRP A 167 5.57 6.40 14.20
N ASP A 168 5.00 6.59 15.38
CA ASP A 168 4.31 5.52 16.10
C ASP A 168 2.95 5.28 15.45
N LEU A 169 2.76 4.08 14.88
CA LEU A 169 1.53 3.70 14.20
C LEU A 169 0.31 3.58 15.13
N ASP A 170 0.51 3.45 16.45
CA ASP A 170 -0.61 3.51 17.42
C ASP A 170 -1.16 4.94 17.55
N GLN A 171 -0.31 5.95 17.31
CA GLN A 171 -0.67 7.37 17.45
C GLN A 171 -0.95 8.05 16.11
N ALA A 172 -0.35 7.54 15.03
CA ALA A 172 -0.47 8.07 13.68
C ALA A 172 -0.64 6.92 12.67
N PRO A 173 -1.78 6.21 12.68
CA PRO A 173 -2.01 5.07 11.79
C PRO A 173 -1.99 5.43 10.30
N GLY A 174 -2.26 6.71 9.95
CA GLY A 174 -2.12 7.25 8.59
C GLY A 174 -0.73 7.04 7.98
N ALA A 175 0.31 7.05 8.81
CA ALA A 175 1.68 6.92 8.37
C ALA A 175 1.96 5.60 7.64
N ALA A 176 1.21 4.53 7.91
CA ALA A 176 1.36 3.26 7.18
C ALA A 176 1.02 3.40 5.69
N GLN A 177 -0.02 4.17 5.37
CA GLN A 177 -0.38 4.50 3.98
C GLN A 177 0.67 5.43 3.36
N ASP A 178 1.14 6.44 4.10
CA ASP A 178 2.16 7.37 3.61
C ASP A 178 3.47 6.65 3.24
N VAL A 179 3.87 5.64 4.03
CA VAL A 179 5.01 4.77 3.72
C VAL A 179 4.79 4.02 2.40
N MET A 180 3.62 3.42 2.21
CA MET A 180 3.32 2.69 0.98
C MET A 180 3.28 3.60 -0.24
N VAL A 181 2.69 4.80 -0.11
CA VAL A 181 2.66 5.79 -1.20
C VAL A 181 4.07 6.22 -1.58
N ALA A 182 4.90 6.59 -0.59
CA ALA A 182 6.29 6.98 -0.85
C ALA A 182 7.12 5.84 -1.45
N TRP A 183 6.95 4.61 -0.94
CA TRP A 183 7.67 3.45 -1.45
C TRP A 183 7.26 3.11 -2.89
N THR A 184 5.96 3.07 -3.16
CA THR A 184 5.38 2.80 -4.49
C THR A 184 5.84 3.86 -5.49
N ALA A 185 5.83 5.15 -5.12
CA ALA A 185 6.32 6.22 -5.98
C ALA A 185 7.79 6.03 -6.37
N GLY A 186 8.63 5.61 -5.42
CA GLY A 186 10.02 5.26 -5.70
C GLY A 186 10.16 4.05 -6.63
N ILE A 187 9.33 3.01 -6.46
CA ILE A 187 9.40 1.80 -7.30
C ILE A 187 8.90 2.12 -8.71
N ASN A 188 7.84 2.91 -8.83
CA ASN A 188 7.33 3.36 -10.12
C ASN A 188 8.37 4.18 -10.88
N ALA A 189 9.09 5.08 -10.19
CA ALA A 189 10.19 5.82 -10.81
C ALA A 189 11.33 4.90 -11.31
N GLU A 190 11.67 3.85 -10.58
CA GLU A 190 12.64 2.83 -11.03
C GLU A 190 12.12 2.00 -12.21
N ALA A 191 10.82 1.64 -12.19
CA ALA A 191 10.17 0.91 -13.27
C ALA A 191 10.19 1.70 -14.58
N ASP A 192 9.92 3.01 -14.49
CA ASP A 192 9.98 3.94 -15.62
C ASP A 192 11.43 4.16 -16.09
N ALA A 193 12.38 4.37 -15.17
CA ALA A 193 13.78 4.60 -15.51
C ALA A 193 14.49 3.38 -16.13
N SER A 194 13.99 2.17 -15.83
CA SER A 194 14.51 0.92 -16.39
C SER A 194 13.75 0.47 -17.65
N ASP A 195 12.87 1.29 -18.22
CA ASP A 195 12.18 0.96 -19.46
C ASP A 195 13.15 1.01 -20.65
N GLU A 196 13.28 -0.12 -21.36
CA GLU A 196 14.21 -0.27 -22.49
C GLU A 196 13.76 0.54 -23.73
N ASP A 197 12.46 0.86 -23.80
CA ASP A 197 11.84 1.71 -24.82
C ASP A 197 11.18 2.93 -24.15
N ALA A 198 11.93 3.57 -23.24
CA ALA A 198 11.54 4.82 -22.62
C ALA A 198 11.38 5.93 -23.68
N PHE A 199 10.42 6.83 -23.45
CA PHE A 199 10.33 8.05 -24.26
C PHE A 199 11.61 8.87 -24.10
N SER A 200 12.09 9.44 -25.21
CA SER A 200 13.01 10.56 -25.10
C SER A 200 12.31 11.75 -24.40
N LEU A 201 13.09 12.70 -23.89
CA LEU A 201 12.55 13.93 -23.33
C LEU A 201 11.64 14.65 -24.34
N GLU A 202 12.12 14.77 -25.58
CA GLU A 202 11.39 15.39 -26.69
C GLU A 202 10.08 14.65 -27.03
N GLU A 203 10.08 13.32 -26.99
CA GLU A 203 8.87 12.51 -27.19
C GLU A 203 7.86 12.69 -26.07
N GLY A 204 8.34 12.81 -24.82
CA GLY A 204 7.52 13.13 -23.65
C GLY A 204 6.82 14.48 -23.79
N GLU A 205 7.60 15.53 -24.05
CA GLU A 205 7.09 16.90 -24.26
C GLU A 205 6.09 16.94 -25.43
N ARG A 206 6.43 16.26 -26.55
CA ARG A 206 5.54 16.16 -27.70
C ARG A 206 4.23 15.45 -27.34
N PHE A 207 4.28 14.36 -26.57
CA PHE A 207 3.07 13.65 -26.17
C PHE A 207 2.17 14.50 -25.28
N GLU A 208 2.74 15.26 -24.33
CA GLU A 208 1.97 16.19 -23.49
C GLU A 208 1.32 17.30 -24.31
N ILE A 209 2.07 17.90 -25.23
CA ILE A 209 1.55 18.94 -26.14
C ILE A 209 0.40 18.39 -26.99
N GLU A 210 0.56 17.23 -27.61
CA GLU A 210 -0.50 16.64 -28.46
C GLU A 210 -1.70 16.17 -27.62
N MET A 211 -1.50 15.67 -26.41
CA MET A 211 -2.60 15.33 -25.50
C MET A 211 -3.43 16.58 -25.14
N ASN A 212 -2.79 17.70 -24.84
CA ASN A 212 -3.49 18.96 -24.55
C ASN A 212 -4.27 19.47 -25.77
N LYS A 213 -3.66 19.47 -26.96
CA LYS A 213 -4.34 19.85 -28.21
C LYS A 213 -5.55 18.96 -28.49
N ILE A 214 -5.42 17.65 -28.30
CA ILE A 214 -6.54 16.72 -28.54
C ILE A 214 -7.67 16.92 -27.54
N ASN A 215 -7.36 17.24 -26.28
CA ASN A 215 -8.39 17.60 -25.30
C ASN A 215 -9.12 18.89 -25.70
N GLU A 216 -8.39 19.91 -26.17
CA GLU A 216 -8.95 21.15 -26.70
C GLU A 216 -9.83 20.89 -27.94
N GLU A 217 -9.31 20.18 -28.94
CA GLU A 217 -10.03 19.79 -30.16
C GLU A 217 -11.31 18.99 -29.84
N ALA A 218 -11.24 18.08 -28.85
CA ALA A 218 -12.40 17.29 -28.41
C ALA A 218 -13.46 18.15 -27.72
N MET A 219 -13.04 19.07 -26.84
CA MET A 219 -13.96 20.01 -26.18
C MET A 219 -14.61 20.95 -27.18
N GLU A 220 -13.86 21.49 -28.15
CA GLU A 220 -14.39 22.33 -29.22
C GLU A 220 -15.41 21.58 -30.08
N ALA A 221 -15.11 20.35 -30.49
CA ALA A 221 -16.00 19.52 -31.29
C ALA A 221 -17.33 19.25 -30.55
N LEU A 222 -17.28 19.02 -29.24
CA LEU A 222 -18.47 18.77 -28.42
C LEU A 222 -19.27 20.05 -28.16
N ALA A 223 -18.60 21.16 -27.84
CA ALA A 223 -19.23 22.45 -27.57
C ALA A 223 -19.98 23.03 -28.79
N GLN A 224 -19.60 22.65 -30.01
CA GLN A 224 -20.34 23.01 -31.23
C GLN A 224 -21.74 22.38 -31.32
N SER A 225 -21.95 21.25 -30.63
CA SER A 225 -23.19 20.47 -30.73
C SER A 225 -24.07 20.56 -29.48
N ARG A 226 -23.50 20.90 -28.32
CA ARG A 226 -24.18 20.86 -27.02
C ARG A 226 -23.60 21.87 -26.01
N SER A 227 -24.35 22.16 -24.95
CA SER A 227 -23.84 22.91 -23.80
C SER A 227 -22.76 22.11 -23.07
N MET A 228 -21.71 22.77 -22.59
CA MET A 228 -20.61 22.13 -21.86
C MET A 228 -21.08 21.35 -20.63
N ASP A 229 -22.13 21.83 -19.95
CA ASP A 229 -22.69 21.19 -18.75
C ASP A 229 -23.40 19.85 -19.03
N SER A 230 -23.57 19.49 -20.31
CA SER A 230 -24.24 18.27 -20.74
C SER A 230 -23.32 17.23 -21.37
N ILE A 231 -22.02 17.52 -21.47
CA ILE A 231 -21.03 16.59 -22.05
C ILE A 231 -20.71 15.49 -21.03
N GLY A 232 -21.03 14.24 -21.38
CA GLY A 232 -20.65 13.07 -20.60
C GLY A 232 -19.17 12.70 -20.79
N VAL A 233 -18.57 12.08 -19.77
CA VAL A 233 -17.17 11.60 -19.83
C VAL A 233 -16.97 10.56 -20.94
N GLU A 234 -17.92 9.65 -21.12
CA GLU A 234 -17.85 8.61 -22.17
C GLU A 234 -17.85 9.22 -23.58
N GLU A 235 -18.74 10.18 -23.83
CA GLU A 235 -18.83 10.91 -25.09
C GLU A 235 -17.54 11.69 -25.39
N PHE A 236 -16.95 12.33 -24.36
CA PHE A 236 -15.65 12.98 -24.47
C PHE A 236 -14.53 12.00 -24.86
N LEU A 237 -14.46 10.85 -24.19
CA LEU A 237 -13.44 9.84 -24.48
C LEU A 237 -13.58 9.24 -25.88
N GLU A 238 -14.81 9.06 -26.38
CA GLU A 238 -15.05 8.62 -27.76
C GLU A 238 -14.58 9.65 -28.80
N VAL A 239 -14.79 10.94 -28.56
CA VAL A 239 -14.29 12.01 -29.44
C VAL A 239 -12.76 12.05 -29.41
N VAL A 240 -12.16 12.03 -28.22
CA VAL A 240 -10.70 11.96 -28.06
C VAL A 240 -10.12 10.77 -28.82
N ASP A 241 -10.73 9.58 -28.69
CA ASP A 241 -10.29 8.38 -29.39
C ASP A 241 -10.32 8.54 -30.92
N ARG A 242 -11.40 9.12 -31.47
CA ARG A 242 -11.51 9.40 -32.90
C ARG A 242 -10.44 10.36 -33.39
N ILE A 243 -10.15 11.43 -32.65
CA ILE A 243 -9.10 12.40 -33.02
C ILE A 243 -7.73 11.74 -33.01
N TRP A 244 -7.42 10.91 -32.01
CA TRP A 244 -6.18 10.13 -31.98
C TRP A 244 -6.03 9.21 -33.18
N VAL A 245 -7.10 8.50 -33.58
CA VAL A 245 -7.06 7.53 -34.69
C VAL A 245 -6.96 8.22 -36.06
N ALA A 246 -7.52 9.42 -36.20
CA ALA A 246 -7.55 10.17 -37.47
C ALA A 246 -6.16 10.61 -37.96
N ASP A 247 -5.21 10.83 -37.05
CA ASP A 247 -3.82 11.19 -37.38
C ASP A 247 -2.87 10.03 -37.05
N PRO A 248 -2.26 9.37 -38.07
CA PRO A 248 -1.34 8.25 -37.86
C PRO A 248 -0.15 8.56 -36.95
N VAL A 249 0.36 9.80 -36.97
CA VAL A 249 1.52 10.21 -36.17
C VAL A 249 1.14 10.37 -34.71
N ARG A 250 -0.01 11.01 -34.45
CA ARG A 250 -0.59 11.09 -33.10
C ARG A 250 -0.92 9.69 -32.57
N ASN A 251 -1.56 8.86 -33.39
CA ASN A 251 -1.93 7.50 -33.00
C ASN A 251 -0.71 6.65 -32.61
N ASP A 252 0.38 6.73 -33.37
CA ASP A 252 1.62 6.00 -33.04
C ASP A 252 2.19 6.44 -31.68
N LEU A 253 2.21 7.75 -31.41
CA LEU A 253 2.67 8.29 -30.13
C LEU A 253 1.80 7.80 -28.96
N ARG A 254 0.48 7.77 -29.12
CA ARG A 254 -0.44 7.19 -28.12
C ARG A 254 -0.21 5.70 -27.93
N ARG A 255 -0.01 4.94 -29.02
CA ARG A 255 0.29 3.50 -28.97
C ARG A 255 1.57 3.24 -28.18
N ARG A 256 2.64 4.00 -28.43
CA ARG A 256 3.89 3.88 -27.67
C ARG A 256 3.72 4.29 -26.21
N SER A 257 2.96 5.35 -25.91
CA SER A 257 2.65 5.75 -24.53
C SER A 257 1.88 4.67 -23.77
N ARG A 258 0.89 4.02 -24.41
CA ARG A 258 0.17 2.87 -23.85
C ARG A 258 1.11 1.68 -23.59
N ALA A 259 1.91 1.29 -24.57
CA ALA A 259 2.86 0.18 -24.42
C ALA A 259 3.85 0.44 -23.28
N ARG A 260 4.37 1.67 -23.14
CA ARG A 260 5.21 2.08 -22.01
C ARG A 260 4.48 1.92 -20.67
N ARG A 261 3.25 2.44 -20.55
CA ARG A 261 2.45 2.29 -19.32
C ARG A 261 2.19 0.83 -18.98
N GLU A 262 1.89 0.00 -19.98
CA GLU A 262 1.71 -1.45 -19.79
C GLU A 262 2.98 -2.12 -19.24
N ARG A 263 4.16 -1.81 -19.80
CA ARG A 263 5.45 -2.32 -19.29
C ARG A 263 5.74 -1.86 -17.86
N SER A 264 5.52 -0.58 -17.56
CA SER A 264 5.70 -0.04 -16.20
C SER A 264 4.73 -0.69 -15.21
N ASN A 265 3.45 -0.82 -15.58
CA ASN A 265 2.43 -1.53 -14.79
C ASN A 265 2.80 -3.01 -14.56
N ALA A 266 3.36 -3.68 -15.55
CA ALA A 266 3.82 -5.07 -15.40
C ALA A 266 4.96 -5.18 -14.37
N LYS A 267 5.93 -4.26 -14.38
CA LYS A 267 6.99 -4.19 -13.35
C LYS A 267 6.41 -3.92 -11.97
N MET A 268 5.44 -3.00 -11.86
CA MET A 268 4.73 -2.72 -10.62
C MET A 268 3.93 -3.93 -10.11
N ALA A 269 3.33 -4.71 -11.00
CA ALA A 269 2.64 -5.96 -10.64
C ALA A 269 3.60 -7.01 -10.07
N VAL A 270 4.79 -7.18 -10.68
CA VAL A 270 5.84 -8.08 -10.16
C VAL A 270 6.29 -7.67 -8.77
N TRP A 271 6.56 -6.37 -8.56
CA TRP A 271 6.88 -5.84 -7.24
C TRP A 271 5.78 -6.13 -6.23
N ARG A 272 4.53 -5.80 -6.56
CA ARG A 272 3.38 -5.97 -5.66
C ARG A 272 3.22 -7.43 -5.25
N ALA A 273 3.24 -8.35 -6.21
CA ALA A 273 3.13 -9.78 -5.93
C ALA A 273 4.25 -10.26 -4.98
N ALA A 274 5.49 -9.77 -5.17
CA ALA A 274 6.60 -10.08 -4.27
C ALA A 274 6.36 -9.56 -2.85
N ILE A 275 5.89 -8.31 -2.70
CA ILE A 275 5.63 -7.72 -1.38
C ILE A 275 4.42 -8.36 -0.70
N GLN A 276 3.34 -8.63 -1.42
CA GLN A 276 2.19 -9.39 -0.92
C GLN A 276 2.61 -10.75 -0.38
N LYS A 277 3.45 -11.48 -1.12
CA LYS A 277 4.03 -12.74 -0.65
C LYS A 277 4.84 -12.56 0.64
N ARG A 278 5.68 -11.53 0.75
CA ARG A 278 6.44 -11.24 1.98
C ARG A 278 5.53 -10.93 3.17
N VAL A 279 4.44 -10.21 2.95
CA VAL A 279 3.46 -9.91 4.00
C VAL A 279 2.74 -11.18 4.47
N LEU A 280 2.40 -12.09 3.55
CA LEU A 280 1.86 -13.41 3.90
C LEU A 280 2.88 -14.23 4.71
N GLU A 281 4.15 -14.29 4.28
CA GLU A 281 5.22 -14.96 5.02
C GLU A 281 5.41 -14.39 6.44
N ILE A 282 5.26 -13.07 6.60
CA ILE A 282 5.28 -12.42 7.92
C ILE A 282 4.07 -12.87 8.75
N ALA A 283 2.86 -12.82 8.19
CA ALA A 283 1.65 -13.24 8.89
C ALA A 283 1.75 -14.71 9.35
N ASP A 284 2.14 -15.61 8.44
CA ASP A 284 2.33 -17.03 8.75
C ASP A 284 3.34 -17.22 9.87
N ARG A 285 4.52 -16.57 9.79
CA ARG A 285 5.54 -16.66 10.85
C ARG A 285 5.02 -16.14 12.20
N SER A 286 4.37 -14.98 12.19
CA SER A 286 3.95 -14.28 13.40
C SER A 286 2.78 -14.98 14.10
N PHE A 287 2.01 -15.82 13.39
CA PHE A 287 0.84 -16.50 13.95
C PHE A 287 0.95 -18.03 14.02
N ALA A 288 1.78 -18.69 13.19
CA ALA A 288 1.98 -20.14 13.25
C ALA A 288 2.61 -20.61 14.58
N GLN A 289 3.42 -19.76 15.22
CA GLN A 289 4.08 -20.11 16.49
C GLN A 289 3.14 -20.10 17.72
N ARG A 290 1.87 -19.69 17.58
CA ARG A 290 0.93 -19.60 18.72
C ARG A 290 -0.04 -20.77 18.85
N THR A 291 -0.16 -21.62 17.82
CA THR A 291 -1.07 -22.77 17.83
C THR A 291 -0.47 -24.00 18.53
N ASP A 292 0.86 -24.09 18.63
CA ASP A 292 1.59 -25.21 19.27
C ASP A 292 1.76 -25.09 20.79
N ILE A 293 1.27 -24.01 21.42
CA ILE A 293 1.29 -23.84 22.88
C ILE A 293 -0.14 -23.91 23.43
N MET A 294 -0.87 -24.96 23.07
CA MET A 294 -1.95 -25.48 23.91
C MET A 294 -1.31 -26.50 24.86
N PRO A 295 -1.26 -26.26 26.18
CA PRO A 295 -0.78 -27.29 27.09
C PRO A 295 -1.74 -28.47 27.02
N GLU A 296 -1.26 -29.60 26.52
CA GLU A 296 -1.95 -30.88 26.64
C GLU A 296 -2.26 -31.12 28.12
N GLY A 297 -3.56 -31.24 28.42
CA GLY A 297 -4.06 -31.98 29.57
C GLY A 297 -3.73 -31.41 30.95
N VAL A 298 -4.59 -30.51 31.44
CA VAL A 298 -4.98 -30.62 32.86
C VAL A 298 -6.03 -31.73 32.92
N PRO A 299 -5.74 -32.89 33.56
CA PRO A 299 -6.75 -33.92 33.73
C PRO A 299 -7.88 -33.36 34.59
N PRO A 300 -9.15 -33.74 34.35
CA PRO A 300 -10.22 -33.34 35.25
C PRO A 300 -9.93 -33.91 36.63
N GLU A 301 -9.75 -33.03 37.62
CA GLU A 301 -9.78 -33.40 39.03
C GLU A 301 -11.08 -34.17 39.27
N THR A 302 -10.92 -35.45 39.61
CA THR A 302 -11.98 -36.28 40.16
C THR A 302 -12.45 -35.63 41.46
N LEU A 303 -13.59 -34.94 41.39
CA LEU A 303 -14.39 -34.59 42.56
C LEU A 303 -14.82 -35.88 43.25
N ASP A 304 -14.11 -36.23 44.31
CA ASP A 304 -14.50 -37.25 45.29
C ASP A 304 -15.77 -36.76 46.01
N LEU A 305 -16.90 -37.35 45.65
CA LEU A 305 -18.19 -37.17 46.32
C LEU A 305 -18.54 -38.41 47.17
N SER A 306 -17.56 -39.08 47.77
CA SER A 306 -17.83 -40.07 48.82
C SER A 306 -18.10 -39.39 50.16
N GLY A 307 -19.29 -38.79 50.25
CA GLY A 307 -19.75 -38.08 51.44
C GLY A 307 -21.26 -37.88 51.47
N ILE A 308 -22.05 -38.89 51.05
CA ILE A 308 -23.47 -39.09 51.42
C ILE A 308 -23.71 -40.59 51.54
#